data_AF-A0A0D7A6N7-F1
#
_entry.id   AF-A0A0D7A6N7-F1
#
_cell.length_a   1.000
_cell.length_b   1.000
_cell.length_c   1.000
_cell.angle_alpha   90.00
_cell.angle_beta   90.00
_cell.angle_gamma   90.00
#
_symmetry.space_group_name_H-M   'P 1'
#
loop_
_entity.id
_entity.type
_entity.pdbx_description
1 polymer ?
#
loop_
_entity_poly.entity_id
_entity_poly.type
_entity_poly.pdbx_seq_one_letter_code
_entity_poly.pdbx_strand_id
1 'polypeptide(L)'
;GCAYLRAVQSQMRSGLSTEGEYLEVICLHRAMLAAYPAAHAECAEGICDMAGELEQRARQVGVAVDGYAAVFAFLHEARSVNEYLSQWIKTSAHPYFS
;
A
#
# COMPACT_ATOMS: atom_id res chain seq x y z
N GLY A 1 -5.46 -6.52 -3.81
CA GLY A 1 -4.83 -5.20 -4.08
C GLY A 1 -5.10 -4.70 -5.49
N CYS A 2 -5.09 -3.37 -5.72
CA CYS A 2 -5.42 -2.77 -7.02
C CYS A 2 -4.39 -3.04 -8.12
N ALA A 3 -4.75 -2.77 -9.38
CA ALA A 3 -3.89 -3.06 -10.55
C ALA A 3 -2.51 -2.38 -10.46
N TYR A 4 -2.46 -1.15 -9.96
CA TYR A 4 -1.21 -0.42 -9.73
C TYR A 4 -0.32 -1.15 -8.72
N LEU A 5 -0.84 -1.51 -7.54
CA LEU A 5 -0.06 -2.21 -6.52
C LEU A 5 0.41 -3.59 -6.98
N ARG A 6 -0.40 -4.32 -7.77
CA ARG A 6 0.05 -5.59 -8.37
C ARG A 6 1.22 -5.40 -9.34
N ALA A 7 1.20 -4.33 -10.13
CA ALA A 7 2.31 -4.00 -11.02
C ALA A 7 3.57 -3.62 -10.23
N VAL A 8 3.42 -2.87 -9.13
CA VAL A 8 4.54 -2.53 -8.23
C VAL A 8 5.10 -3.77 -7.55
N GLN A 9 4.26 -4.65 -7.00
CA GLN A 9 4.69 -5.90 -6.38
C GLN A 9 5.50 -6.78 -7.35
N SER A 10 5.08 -6.84 -8.63
CA SER A 10 5.87 -7.51 -9.67
C SER A 10 7.25 -6.87 -9.88
N GLN A 11 7.34 -5.55 -9.86
CA GLN A 11 8.60 -4.81 -10.01
C GLN A 11 9.51 -4.95 -8.78
N MET A 12 8.94 -4.97 -7.58
CA MET A 12 9.66 -5.23 -6.33
C MET A 12 10.35 -6.58 -6.39
N ARG A 13 9.65 -7.62 -6.85
CA ARG A 13 10.20 -8.96 -7.06
C ARG A 13 11.35 -8.98 -8.07
N SER A 14 11.31 -8.13 -9.10
CA SER A 14 12.40 -8.01 -10.10
C SER A 14 13.56 -7.11 -9.68
N GLY A 15 13.51 -6.43 -8.53
CA GLY A 15 14.65 -5.69 -7.98
C GLY A 15 14.44 -4.20 -7.75
N LEU A 16 13.20 -3.72 -7.58
CA LEU A 16 12.95 -2.33 -7.15
C LEU A 16 13.79 -2.02 -5.90
N SER A 17 14.53 -0.91 -5.94
CA SER A 17 15.43 -0.50 -4.87
C SER A 17 14.59 0.12 -3.77
N THR A 18 14.83 -0.28 -2.51
CA THR A 18 14.13 0.32 -1.37
C THR A 18 14.67 1.72 -1.03
N GLU A 19 15.45 2.34 -1.92
CA GLU A 19 16.07 3.67 -1.77
C GLU A 19 15.05 4.82 -1.93
N GLY A 20 13.92 4.73 -1.22
CA GLY A 20 12.88 5.77 -1.21
C GLY A 20 11.82 5.67 -2.31
N GLU A 21 11.99 4.81 -3.33
CA GLU A 21 10.99 4.58 -4.39
C GLU A 21 9.63 4.12 -3.83
N TYR A 22 9.63 3.49 -2.65
CA TYR A 22 8.40 3.09 -1.94
C TYR A 22 7.51 4.27 -1.51
N LEU A 23 8.09 5.46 -1.29
CA LEU A 23 7.31 6.65 -0.93
C LEU A 23 6.47 7.13 -2.12
N GLU A 24 7.03 7.07 -3.34
CA GLU A 24 6.31 7.41 -4.55
C GLU A 24 5.14 6.45 -4.77
N VAL A 25 5.36 5.15 -4.54
CA VAL A 25 4.31 4.12 -4.58
C VAL A 25 3.15 4.48 -3.63
N ILE A 26 3.46 4.82 -2.39
CA ILE A 26 2.45 5.19 -1.39
C ILE A 26 1.70 6.46 -1.82
N CYS A 27 2.42 7.50 -2.25
CA CYS A 27 1.81 8.75 -2.69
C CYS A 27 0.88 8.57 -3.89
N LEU A 28 1.32 7.80 -4.90
CA LEU A 28 0.51 7.53 -6.08
C LEU A 28 -0.70 6.65 -5.76
N HIS A 29 -0.52 5.63 -4.92
CA HIS A 29 -1.62 4.82 -4.41
C HIS A 29 -2.68 5.67 -3.71
N ARG A 30 -2.28 6.60 -2.83
CA ARG A 30 -3.21 7.52 -2.14
C ARG A 30 -3.99 8.40 -3.10
N ALA A 31 -3.33 8.92 -4.14
CA ALA A 31 -3.99 9.74 -5.16
C ALA A 31 -5.07 8.93 -5.91
N MET A 32 -4.76 7.67 -6.27
CA MET A 32 -5.72 6.77 -6.92
C MET A 32 -6.88 6.38 -5.99
N LEU A 33 -6.58 6.10 -4.72
CA LEU A 33 -7.57 5.79 -3.70
C LEU A 33 -8.58 6.92 -3.53
N ALA A 34 -8.11 8.16 -3.46
CA ALA A 34 -8.97 9.33 -3.32
C ALA A 34 -9.88 9.54 -4.54
N ALA A 35 -9.40 9.20 -5.75
CA ALA A 35 -10.18 9.32 -6.97
C ALA A 35 -11.22 8.20 -7.13
N TYR A 36 -10.88 6.96 -6.74
CA TYR A 36 -11.74 5.78 -6.91
C TYR A 36 -11.75 4.85 -5.68
N PRO A 37 -12.35 5.26 -4.55
CA PRO A 37 -12.29 4.50 -3.29
C PRO A 37 -12.81 3.05 -3.41
N ALA A 38 -13.94 2.85 -4.11
CA ALA A 38 -14.57 1.55 -4.26
C ALA A 38 -13.66 0.49 -4.94
N ALA A 39 -12.73 0.93 -5.79
CA ALA A 39 -11.83 0.03 -6.51
C ALA A 39 -10.67 -0.48 -5.64
N HIS A 40 -10.57 -0.07 -4.37
CA HIS A 40 -9.40 -0.31 -3.52
C HIS A 40 -9.72 -1.09 -2.24
N ALA A 41 -10.89 -1.74 -2.17
CA ALA A 41 -11.33 -2.54 -1.02
C ALA A 41 -10.30 -3.59 -0.55
N GLU A 42 -9.58 -4.21 -1.50
CA GLU A 42 -8.58 -5.24 -1.24
C GLU A 42 -7.14 -4.69 -1.18
N CYS A 43 -6.95 -3.36 -1.16
CA CYS A 43 -5.61 -2.77 -1.16
C CYS A 43 -4.89 -3.00 0.16
N ALA A 44 -5.59 -2.92 1.30
CA ALA A 44 -4.94 -3.08 2.61
C ALA A 44 -4.25 -4.44 2.76
N GLU A 45 -4.90 -5.54 2.36
CA GLU A 45 -4.31 -6.88 2.38
C GLU A 45 -3.09 -6.98 1.44
N GLY A 46 -3.22 -6.53 0.19
CA GLY A 46 -2.10 -6.55 -0.75
C GLY A 46 -0.90 -5.69 -0.32
N ILE A 47 -1.15 -4.60 0.42
CA ILE A 47 -0.11 -3.76 1.01
C ILE A 47 0.60 -4.48 2.16
N CYS A 48 -0.13 -5.23 2.99
CA CYS A 48 0.47 -6.09 4.01
C CYS A 48 1.36 -7.17 3.38
N ASP A 49 0.92 -7.80 2.27
CA ASP A 49 1.72 -8.80 1.57
C ASP A 49 3.05 -8.21 1.06
N MET A 50 3.00 -7.02 0.45
CA MET A 50 4.19 -6.30 0.00
C MET A 50 5.13 -5.95 1.17
N ALA A 51 4.58 -5.56 2.33
CA ALA A 51 5.37 -5.33 3.54
C ALA A 51 6.08 -6.62 4.01
N GLY A 52 5.40 -7.77 3.94
CA GLY A 52 5.98 -9.07 4.26
C GLY A 52 7.13 -9.47 3.32
N GLU A 53 6.96 -9.25 2.02
CA GLU A 53 8.02 -9.48 1.02
C GLU A 53 9.25 -8.59 1.28
N LEU A 54 9.03 -7.31 1.61
CA LEU A 54 10.09 -6.39 1.98
C LEU A 54 10.82 -6.81 3.27
N GLU A 55 10.08 -7.23 4.29
CA GLU A 55 10.66 -7.71 5.55
C GLU A 55 11.51 -8.96 5.32
N GLN A 56 11.04 -9.90 4.50
CA GLN A 56 11.81 -11.07 4.12
C GLN A 56 13.11 -10.70 3.38
N ARG A 57 13.04 -9.77 2.42
CA ARG A 57 14.22 -9.30 1.69
C ARG A 57 15.21 -8.57 2.61
N ALA A 58 14.74 -7.70 3.49
CA ALA A 58 15.58 -6.98 4.46
C ALA A 58 16.33 -7.96 5.38
N ARG A 59 15.70 -9.07 5.78
CA ARG A 59 16.37 -10.14 6.54
C ARG A 59 17.45 -10.87 5.73
N GLN A 60 17.23 -11.08 4.43
CA GLN A 60 18.14 -11.84 3.57
C GLN A 60 19.38 -11.05 3.13
N VAL A 61 19.23 -9.76 2.83
CA VAL A 61 20.31 -8.89 2.30
C VAL A 61 21.17 -8.29 3.42
N GLY A 62 20.77 -8.47 4.68
CA GLY A 62 21.33 -7.77 5.82
C GLY A 62 20.59 -6.46 6.08
N VAL A 63 20.53 -6.06 7.36
CA VAL A 63 19.69 -4.97 7.85
C VAL A 63 20.16 -3.62 7.30
N ALA A 64 19.66 -3.23 6.13
CA ALA A 64 19.71 -1.85 5.68
C ALA A 64 18.58 -1.08 6.39
N VAL A 65 18.89 0.08 6.98
CA VAL A 65 17.93 0.95 7.68
C VAL A 65 16.71 1.28 6.80
N ASP A 66 16.94 1.46 5.50
CA ASP A 66 15.90 1.78 4.52
C ASP A 66 14.91 0.63 4.26
N GLY A 67 15.35 -0.62 4.45
CA GLY A 67 14.49 -1.80 4.27
C GLY A 67 13.38 -1.85 5.32
N TYR A 68 13.69 -1.63 6.59
CA TYR A 68 12.68 -1.59 7.65
C TYR A 68 11.82 -0.32 7.57
N ALA A 69 12.39 0.81 7.16
CA ALA A 69 11.62 2.03 6.93
C ALA A 69 10.52 1.81 5.87
N ALA A 70 10.85 1.13 4.77
CA ALA A 70 9.86 0.74 3.77
C ALA A 70 8.77 -0.18 4.36
N VAL A 71 9.14 -1.23 5.11
CA VAL A 71 8.17 -2.13 5.77
C VAL A 71 7.19 -1.35 6.64
N PHE A 72 7.67 -0.46 7.51
CA PHE A 72 6.80 0.34 8.38
C PHE A 72 5.91 1.30 7.59
N ALA A 73 6.42 1.88 6.50
CA ALA A 73 5.63 2.76 5.65
C ALA A 73 4.47 2.02 4.96
N PHE A 74 4.71 0.82 4.42
CA PHE A 74 3.64 -0.01 3.85
C PHE A 74 2.63 -0.45 4.92
N LEU A 75 3.07 -0.88 6.11
CA LEU A 75 2.15 -1.27 7.18
C LEU A 75 1.29 -0.10 7.68
N HIS A 76 1.88 1.10 7.80
CA HIS A 76 1.13 2.31 8.10
C HIS A 76 0.09 2.58 7.01
N GLU A 77 0.48 2.48 5.73
CA GLU A 77 -0.42 2.70 4.62
C GLU A 77 -1.60 1.71 4.62
N ALA A 78 -1.37 0.42 4.88
CA ALA A 78 -2.44 -0.58 4.95
C ALA A 78 -3.51 -0.20 5.99
N ARG A 79 -3.08 0.32 7.14
CA ARG A 79 -3.98 0.84 8.17
C ARG A 79 -4.76 2.06 7.67
N SER A 80 -4.06 3.05 7.11
CA SER A 80 -4.69 4.27 6.60
C SER A 80 -5.74 3.97 5.53
N VAL A 81 -5.50 2.99 4.66
CA VAL A 81 -6.46 2.54 3.64
C VAL A 81 -7.72 1.96 4.27
N ASN A 82 -7.57 1.07 5.24
CA ASN A 82 -8.71 0.49 5.96
C ASN A 82 -9.55 1.56 6.65
N GLU A 83 -8.90 2.51 7.32
CA GLU A 83 -9.57 3.63 7.99
C GLU A 83 -10.32 4.51 6.97
N TYR A 84 -9.66 4.88 5.87
CA TYR A 84 -10.24 5.69 4.80
C TYR A 84 -11.47 5.02 4.18
N LEU A 85 -11.37 3.75 3.81
CA LEU A 85 -12.48 3.00 3.23
C LEU A 85 -13.63 2.79 4.22
N SER A 86 -13.32 2.51 5.49
CA SER A 86 -14.33 2.39 6.54
C SER A 86 -15.11 3.69 6.71
N GLN A 87 -14.44 4.83 6.64
CA GLN A 87 -15.09 6.14 6.68
C GLN A 87 -15.91 6.39 5.41
N TRP A 88 -15.33 6.14 4.23
CA TRP A 88 -16.01 6.32 2.95
C TRP A 88 -17.31 5.53 2.88
N ILE A 89 -17.28 4.22 3.21
CA ILE A 89 -18.46 3.34 3.22
C ILE A 89 -19.56 3.90 4.14
N LYS A 90 -19.20 4.37 5.34
CA LYS A 90 -20.16 4.97 6.27
C LYS A 90 -20.83 6.22 5.70
N THR A 91 -20.06 7.06 5.00
CA THR A 91 -20.58 8.29 4.39
C THR A 91 -21.37 8.05 3.10
N SER A 92 -20.96 7.08 2.28
CA SER A 92 -21.62 6.73 1.02
C SER A 92 -22.91 5.93 1.23
N ALA A 93 -23.05 5.24 2.36
CA ALA A 93 -24.27 4.55 2.75
C ALA A 93 -25.37 5.51 3.28
N HIS A 94 -25.11 6.81 3.36
CA HIS A 94 -26.10 7.78 3.81
C HIS A 94 -27.08 8.12 2.66
N PRO A 95 -28.41 8.11 2.88
CA PRO A 95 -29.44 8.24 1.82
C PRO A 95 -29.47 9.55 1.00
N TYR A 96 -28.50 10.44 1.17
CA TYR A 96 -28.42 11.72 0.45
C TYR A 96 -27.42 11.71 -0.71
N PHE A 97 -26.74 10.59 -0.98
CA PHE A 97 -25.67 10.47 -2.00
C PHE A 97 -25.88 9.31 -2.99
N SER A 98 -27.13 8.89 -3.23
CA SER A 98 -27.52 7.94 -4.29
C SER A 98 -28.25 8.64 -5.42
#